data_AF-A0A0V0TYG7-F1
#
_entry.id   AF-A0A0V0TYG7-F1
#
_cell.length_a   1.000
_cell.length_b   1.000
_cell.length_c   1.000
_cell.angle_alpha   90.00
_cell.angle_beta   90.00
_cell.angle_gamma   90.00
#
_symmetry.space_group_name_H-M   'P 1'
#
loop_
_entity.id
_entity.type
_entity.pdbx_description
1 polymer ?
#
loop_
_entity_poly.entity_id
_entity_poly.type
_entity_poly.pdbx_seq_one_letter_code
_entity_poly.pdbx_strand_id
1 'polypeptide(L)'
;MKNSKNKTIFADNSENRTILEENCENNTIFVENSKNRTIFADISENRTILAENCENNTIFDKKQQKYYAENCENSTIFDEKQQK
;
A
#
# COMPACT_ATOMS: atom_id res chain seq x y z
N MET A 1 -2.24 -9.32 19.60
CA MET A 1 -2.82 -9.20 18.25
C MET A 1 -2.81 -10.55 17.58
N LYS A 2 -3.85 -10.86 16.81
CA LYS A 2 -3.93 -12.08 16.01
C LYS A 2 -3.02 -11.85 14.80
N ASN A 3 -1.75 -12.31 14.86
CA ASN A 3 -0.87 -12.27 13.70
C ASN A 3 -1.47 -13.20 12.65
N SER A 4 -2.20 -12.62 11.69
CA SER A 4 -2.62 -13.36 10.51
C SER A 4 -1.39 -13.51 9.64
N LYS A 5 -1.11 -14.73 9.19
CA LYS A 5 -0.02 -14.96 8.23
C LYS A 5 -0.28 -14.18 6.94
N ASN A 6 -1.53 -14.19 6.48
CA ASN A 6 -1.92 -13.57 5.22
C ASN A 6 -3.04 -12.57 5.44
N LYS A 7 -2.97 -11.43 4.75
CA LYS A 7 -4.03 -10.43 4.73
C LYS A 7 -4.24 -9.92 3.31
N THR A 8 -5.51 -9.75 2.94
CA THR A 8 -5.90 -9.12 1.68
C THR A 8 -6.87 -8.01 1.96
N ILE A 9 -6.63 -6.84 1.39
CA ILE A 9 -7.49 -5.66 1.51
C ILE A 9 -7.95 -5.27 0.11
N PHE A 10 -9.27 -5.17 -0.08
CA PHE A 10 -9.90 -4.60 -1.25
C PHE A 10 -10.51 -3.26 -0.88
N ALA A 11 -10.22 -2.24 -1.67
CA ALA A 11 -10.77 -0.91 -1.49
C ALA A 11 -11.25 -0.34 -2.83
N ASP A 12 -12.56 -0.13 -2.92
CA ASP A 12 -13.21 0.42 -4.10
C ASP A 12 -13.09 1.96 -4.16
N ASN A 13 -13.70 2.55 -5.19
CA ASN A 13 -13.70 3.99 -5.49
C ASN A 13 -13.85 4.87 -4.26
N SER A 14 -12.92 5.78 -4.08
CA SER A 14 -13.03 6.80 -3.04
C SER A 14 -12.26 8.05 -3.44
N GLU A 15 -12.73 9.23 -3.03
CA GLU A 15 -11.96 10.45 -3.29
C GLU A 15 -10.69 10.48 -2.44
N ASN A 16 -10.79 10.06 -1.18
CA ASN A 16 -9.66 9.99 -0.26
C ASN A 16 -9.68 8.64 0.48
N ARG A 17 -8.57 7.89 0.41
CA ARG A 17 -8.41 6.61 1.10
C ARG A 17 -7.15 6.60 1.95
N THR A 18 -7.31 6.23 3.21
CA THR A 18 -6.19 5.84 4.08
C THR A 18 -6.33 4.37 4.46
N ILE A 19 -5.27 3.60 4.23
CA ILE A 19 -5.18 2.20 4.64
C ILE A 19 -4.09 2.11 5.70
N LEU A 20 -4.47 1.63 6.89
CA LEU A 20 -3.56 1.33 8.00
C LEU A 20 -3.44 -0.18 8.14
N GLU A 21 -2.23 -0.70 8.00
CA GLU A 21 -1.99 -2.14 8.04
C GLU A 21 -0.87 -2.50 9.02
N GLU A 22 -1.21 -3.39 9.96
CA GLU A 22 -0.31 -3.93 10.99
C GLU A 22 0.52 -5.11 10.46
N ASN A 23 1.56 -5.51 11.17
CA ASN A 23 2.45 -6.61 10.77
C ASN A 23 1.72 -7.90 10.36
N CYS A 24 2.04 -8.41 9.17
CA CYS A 24 1.69 -9.74 8.71
C CYS A 24 2.81 -10.33 7.82
N GLU A 25 2.81 -11.64 7.61
CA GLU A 25 3.86 -12.29 6.79
C GLU A 25 3.67 -11.92 5.30
N ASN A 26 2.44 -12.05 4.81
CA ASN A 26 2.06 -11.73 3.44
C ASN A 26 0.87 -10.76 3.40
N ASN A 27 1.02 -9.64 2.69
CA ASN A 27 -0.04 -8.66 2.50
C ASN A 27 -0.28 -8.36 1.01
N THR A 28 -1.55 -8.33 0.62
CA THR A 28 -1.96 -7.83 -0.69
C THR A 28 -3.01 -6.75 -0.56
N ILE A 29 -2.75 -5.59 -1.14
CA ILE A 29 -3.68 -4.45 -1.14
C ILE A 29 -4.05 -4.14 -2.59
N PHE A 30 -5.35 -4.17 -2.88
CA PHE A 30 -5.93 -3.75 -4.15
C PHE A 30 -6.74 -2.49 -3.94
N VAL A 31 -6.41 -1.41 -4.67
CA VAL A 31 -7.16 -0.17 -4.63
C VAL A 31 -7.42 0.34 -6.04
N GLU A 32 -8.69 0.51 -6.37
CA GLU A 32 -9.16 1.01 -7.66
C GLU A 32 -9.75 2.41 -7.52
N ASN A 33 -9.53 3.25 -8.55
CA ASN A 33 -10.23 4.53 -8.77
C ASN A 33 -10.23 5.45 -7.54
N SER A 34 -9.05 5.87 -7.10
CA SER A 34 -8.90 6.75 -5.94
C SER A 34 -8.18 8.04 -6.32
N LYS A 35 -8.78 9.21 -6.06
CA LYS A 35 -8.08 10.49 -6.32
C LYS A 35 -6.88 10.63 -5.40
N ASN A 36 -7.04 10.50 -4.09
CA ASN A 36 -5.94 10.58 -3.13
C ASN A 36 -5.86 9.31 -2.29
N ARG A 37 -4.69 8.68 -2.28
CA ARG A 37 -4.42 7.47 -1.52
C ARG A 37 -3.22 7.64 -0.62
N THR A 38 -3.35 7.18 0.61
CA THR A 38 -2.23 7.02 1.55
C THR A 38 -2.27 5.63 2.16
N ILE A 39 -1.18 4.89 2.02
CA ILE A 39 -1.00 3.58 2.65
C ILE A 39 0.10 3.70 3.68
N PHE A 40 -0.24 3.44 4.94
CA PHE A 40 0.73 3.20 6.00
C PHE A 40 0.71 1.73 6.30
N ALA A 41 1.78 1.05 5.96
CA ALA A 41 1.82 -0.38 6.16
C ALA A 41 3.17 -0.76 6.75
N ASP A 42 3.10 -1.46 7.87
CA ASP A 42 4.21 -1.67 8.80
C ASP A 42 5.13 -2.80 8.28
N ILE A 43 5.66 -3.70 9.12
CA ILE A 43 6.59 -4.74 8.65
C ILE A 43 5.81 -5.93 8.06
N SER A 44 6.02 -6.19 6.78
CA SER A 44 5.67 -7.46 6.14
C SER A 44 6.86 -8.07 5.41
N GLU A 45 6.93 -9.41 5.35
CA GLU A 45 7.98 -10.10 4.61
C GLU A 45 7.73 -10.01 3.10
N ASN A 46 6.47 -10.20 2.70
CA ASN A 46 6.06 -10.06 1.31
C ASN A 46 4.82 -9.17 1.23
N ARG A 47 4.94 -8.03 0.54
CA ARG A 47 3.78 -7.21 0.22
C ARG A 47 3.70 -6.86 -1.25
N THR A 48 2.47 -6.91 -1.73
CA THR A 48 2.09 -6.46 -3.07
C THR A 48 1.01 -5.40 -2.95
N ILE A 49 1.24 -4.24 -3.55
CA ILE A 49 0.25 -3.17 -3.64
C ILE A 49 -0.07 -2.98 -5.11
N LEU A 50 -1.34 -3.12 -5.47
CA LEU A 50 -1.89 -2.82 -6.77
C LEU A 50 -2.78 -1.60 -6.70
N ALA A 51 -2.53 -0.70 -7.64
CA ALA A 51 -3.08 0.62 -7.68
C ALA A 51 -3.49 0.97 -9.10
N GLU A 52 -4.78 1.18 -9.31
CA GLU A 52 -5.31 1.49 -10.63
C GLU A 52 -6.10 2.80 -10.59
N ASN A 53 -5.94 3.61 -11.63
CA ASN A 53 -6.70 4.85 -11.88
C ASN A 53 -6.65 5.81 -10.68
N CYS A 54 -5.44 6.31 -10.35
CA CYS A 54 -5.24 7.10 -9.15
C CYS A 54 -4.48 8.41 -9.37
N GLU A 55 -4.99 9.53 -8.89
CA GLU A 55 -4.36 10.83 -9.17
C GLU A 55 -3.12 11.04 -8.28
N ASN A 56 -3.27 10.84 -6.98
CA ASN A 56 -2.21 10.99 -5.99
C ASN A 56 -2.13 9.73 -5.11
N ASN A 57 -0.94 9.14 -5.06
CA ASN A 57 -0.65 8.02 -4.19
C ASN A 57 0.60 8.26 -3.37
N THR A 58 0.49 8.01 -2.07
CA THR A 58 1.61 8.00 -1.14
C THR A 58 1.65 6.68 -0.38
N ILE A 59 2.80 6.03 -0.40
CA ILE A 59 3.04 4.79 0.35
C ILE A 59 4.18 5.04 1.33
N PHE A 60 3.93 4.78 2.60
CA PHE A 60 4.93 4.75 3.65
C PHE A 60 5.16 3.30 4.05
N ASP A 61 6.40 2.85 3.86
CA ASP A 61 6.74 1.45 4.00
C ASP A 61 8.14 1.26 4.60
N LYS A 62 8.28 0.23 5.44
CA LYS A 62 9.52 -0.06 6.17
C LYS A 62 10.36 -1.17 5.54
N LYS A 63 9.81 -1.97 4.62
CA LYS A 63 10.55 -3.07 3.97
C LYS A 63 10.01 -3.46 2.60
N GLN A 64 10.92 -3.45 1.62
CA GLN A 64 10.99 -4.21 0.34
C GLN A 64 9.69 -4.85 -0.17
N GLN A 65 9.10 -4.25 -1.21
CA GLN A 65 7.80 -4.64 -1.76
C GLN A 65 7.75 -4.56 -3.28
N LYS A 66 6.70 -5.16 -3.83
CA LYS A 66 6.30 -4.95 -5.22
C LYS A 66 5.14 -3.96 -5.24
N TYR A 67 5.36 -2.82 -5.86
CA TYR A 67 4.33 -1.82 -6.11
C TYR A 67 4.04 -1.76 -7.61
N TYR A 68 2.77 -1.87 -7.95
CA TYR A 68 2.29 -1.73 -9.32
C TYR A 68 1.28 -0.58 -9.35
N ALA A 69 1.57 0.42 -10.18
CA ALA A 69 0.67 1.54 -10.45
C ALA A 69 0.33 1.56 -11.93
N GLU A 70 -0.95 1.56 -12.23
CA GLU A 70 -1.46 1.74 -13.58
C GLU A 70 -2.40 2.94 -13.62
N ASN A 71 -2.24 3.78 -14.65
CA ASN A 71 -3.02 5.01 -14.82
C ASN A 71 -3.01 5.90 -13.58
N CYS A 72 -1.82 6.03 -12.95
CA CYS A 72 -1.65 6.93 -11.82
C CYS A 72 -0.74 8.10 -12.14
N GLU A 73 -1.15 9.31 -11.78
CA GLU A 73 -0.44 10.53 -12.16
C GLU A 73 0.74 10.83 -11.23
N ASN A 74 0.49 10.86 -9.92
CA ASN A 74 1.49 11.18 -8.90
C ASN A 74 1.64 10.01 -7.93
N SER A 75 2.75 9.27 -8.00
CA SER A 75 3.06 8.19 -7.06
C SER A 75 4.36 8.47 -6.32
N THR A 76 4.29 8.48 -4.99
CA THR A 76 5.44 8.61 -4.09
C THR A 76 5.52 7.43 -3.15
N ILE A 77 6.71 6.84 -3.02
CA ILE A 77 6.97 5.70 -2.13
C ILE A 77 8.13 6.09 -1.22
N PHE A 78 7.89 6.04 0.08
CA PHE A 78 8.90 6.20 1.13
C PHE A 78 9.27 4.81 1.64
N ASP A 79 10.50 4.37 1.35
CA ASP A 79 11.09 3.14 1.89
C ASP A 79 12.11 3.51 3.00
N GLU A 80 11.91 3.01 4.22
CA GLU A 80 12.78 3.24 5.37
C GLU A 80 14.21 2.68 5.21
N LYS A 81 14.51 1.94 4.13
CA LYS A 81 15.87 1.44 3.82
C LYS A 81 16.96 2.52 3.68
N GLN A 82 16.64 3.80 3.66
CA GLN A 82 17.63 4.89 3.48
C GLN A 82 18.31 5.41 4.76
N GLN A 83 18.13 4.78 5.93
CA GLN A 83 18.82 5.20 7.16
C GLN A 83 19.89 4.22 7.67
N LYS A 84 20.88 3.90 6.83
CA LYS A 84 22.16 3.32 7.30
C LYS A 84 23.33 4.19 6.92
#